data_AF-A0A1S8C6T5-F1
#
_entry.id   AF-A0A1S8C6T5-F1
#
_cell.length_a   1.000
_cell.length_b   1.000
_cell.length_c   1.000
_cell.angle_alpha   90.00
_cell.angle_beta   90.00
_cell.angle_gamma   90.00
#
_symmetry.space_group_name_H-M   'P 1'
#
loop_
_entity.id
_entity.type
_entity.pdbx_description
1 polymer ?
#
loop_
_entity_poly.entity_id
_entity_poly.type
_entity_poly.pdbx_seq_one_letter_code
_entity_poly.pdbx_strand_id
1 'polypeptide(L)'
;MITRLLLLGATGDLAGRFLLPALAELTAAGRLPADLQLVGAAEQDWDDARFAEHVADRLGQHAGDVPPAVRQTLVAAARYRRVDLGEPGTVATAVGAFTGAGPVAAYLALPP
;
A
#
# COMPACT_ATOMS: atom_id res chain seq x y z
N MET A 1 -2.87 -12.85 -12.97
CA MET A 1 -1.88 -12.14 -12.13
C MET A 1 -2.63 -11.06 -11.36
N ILE A 2 -2.32 -10.82 -10.09
CA ILE A 2 -3.00 -9.81 -9.27
C ILE A 2 -2.27 -8.47 -9.44
N THR A 3 -3.00 -7.42 -9.82
CA THR A 3 -2.49 -6.06 -10.05
C THR A 3 -3.10 -5.05 -9.07
N ARG A 4 -3.92 -5.50 -8.11
CA ARG A 4 -4.65 -4.64 -7.17
C ARG A 4 -4.44 -5.17 -5.77
N LEU A 5 -3.72 -4.41 -4.95
CA LEU A 5 -3.38 -4.77 -3.57
C LEU A 5 -3.98 -3.76 -2.59
N LEU A 6 -4.88 -4.25 -1.74
CA LEU A 6 -5.39 -3.52 -0.58
C LEU A 6 -4.58 -3.94 0.65
N LEU A 7 -3.89 -2.99 1.27
CA LEU A 7 -3.15 -3.20 2.50
C LEU A 7 -3.93 -2.62 3.68
N LEU A 8 -4.58 -3.47 4.47
CA LEU A 8 -5.27 -3.08 5.70
C LEU A 8 -4.27 -3.03 6.85
N GLY A 9 -4.30 -1.97 7.66
CA GLY A 9 -3.27 -1.68 8.65
C GLY A 9 -2.02 -1.02 8.05
N ALA A 10 -2.19 -0.29 6.94
CA ALA A 10 -1.07 0.25 6.15
C ALA A 10 -0.16 1.26 6.89
N THR A 11 -0.63 1.82 8.00
CA THR A 11 0.12 2.79 8.83
C THR A 11 0.88 2.11 9.98
N GLY A 12 0.65 0.81 10.19
CA GLY A 12 1.24 0.03 11.28
C GLY A 12 2.71 -0.34 11.06
N ASP A 13 3.34 -0.84 12.12
CA ASP A 13 4.76 -1.19 12.11
C ASP A 13 5.09 -2.32 11.12
N LEU A 14 4.27 -3.37 11.07
CA LEU A 14 4.46 -4.47 10.11
C LEU A 14 4.46 -3.97 8.66
N ALA A 15 3.51 -3.09 8.32
CA ALA A 15 3.40 -2.50 7.00
C ALA A 15 4.64 -1.66 6.66
N GLY A 16 5.04 -0.77 7.57
CA GLY A 16 6.19 0.12 7.37
C GLY A 16 7.53 -0.59 7.32
N ARG A 17 7.76 -1.55 8.22
CA ARG A 17 9.07 -2.20 8.40
C ARG A 17 9.32 -3.36 7.44
N PHE A 18 8.27 -4.04 6.98
CA PHE A 18 8.42 -5.25 6.17
C PHE A 18 7.65 -5.22 4.86
N LEU A 19 6.37 -4.86 4.86
CA LEU A 19 5.54 -5.01 3.65
C LEU A 19 5.87 -3.97 2.57
N LEU A 20 5.99 -2.69 2.93
CA LEU A 20 6.37 -1.64 1.97
C LEU A 20 7.78 -1.88 1.41
N PRO A 21 8.82 -2.20 2.23
CA PRO A 21 10.13 -2.60 1.71
C PRO A 21 10.08 -3.80 0.77
N ALA A 22 9.35 -4.87 1.14
CA ALA A 22 9.23 -6.05 0.29
C ALA A 22 8.55 -5.74 -1.06
N LEU A 23 7.54 -4.86 -1.09
CA LEU A 23 6.94 -4.40 -2.35
C LEU A 23 7.96 -3.64 -3.21
N ALA A 24 8.80 -2.81 -2.60
CA ALA A 24 9.84 -2.07 -3.32
C ALA A 24 10.91 -3.02 -3.89
N GLU A 25 11.35 -4.01 -3.12
CA GLU A 25 12.29 -5.05 -3.57
C GLU A 25 11.71 -5.90 -4.72
N LEU A 26 10.45 -6.34 -4.59
CA LEU A 26 9.78 -7.11 -5.64
C LEU A 26 9.58 -6.28 -6.92
N THR A 27 9.34 -4.98 -6.79
CA THR A 27 9.28 -4.06 -7.93
C THR A 27 10.65 -3.95 -8.60
N ALA A 28 11.72 -3.77 -7.82
CA ALA A 28 13.09 -3.69 -8.34
C ALA A 28 13.52 -4.99 -9.05
N ALA A 29 13.05 -6.14 -8.56
CA ALA A 29 13.30 -7.44 -9.16
C ALA A 29 12.42 -7.76 -10.38
N GLY A 30 11.52 -6.87 -10.79
CA GLY A 30 10.58 -7.10 -11.91
C GLY A 30 9.58 -8.22 -11.64
N ARG A 31 9.28 -8.49 -10.36
CA ARG A 31 8.38 -9.57 -9.91
C ARG A 31 6.95 -9.09 -9.67
N LEU A 32 6.74 -7.78 -9.71
CA LEU A 32 5.41 -7.16 -9.66
C LEU A 32 5.03 -6.63 -11.04
N PRO A 33 3.73 -6.67 -11.39
CA PRO A 33 3.23 -6.05 -12.61
C PRO A 33 3.48 -4.54 -12.59
N ALA A 34 3.77 -3.97 -13.76
CA ALA A 34 4.05 -2.53 -13.91
C ALA A 34 2.83 -1.64 -13.59
N ASP A 35 1.62 -2.19 -13.72
CA ASP A 35 0.33 -1.54 -13.43
C ASP A 35 -0.21 -1.87 -12.02
N LEU A 36 0.65 -2.31 -11.10
CA LEU A 36 0.26 -2.56 -9.71
C LEU A 36 -0.34 -1.28 -9.08
N GLN A 37 -1.58 -1.39 -8.63
CA GLN A 37 -2.25 -0.40 -7.81
C GLN A 37 -2.15 -0.80 -6.33
N LEU A 38 -1.63 0.10 -5.50
CA LEU A 38 -1.53 -0.05 -4.06
C LEU A 38 -2.48 0.91 -3.36
N VAL A 39 -3.47 0.35 -2.64
CA VAL A 39 -4.31 1.13 -1.72
C VAL A 39 -3.96 0.72 -0.30
N GLY A 40 -3.40 1.65 0.46
CA GLY A 40 -3.28 1.53 1.91
C GLY A 40 -4.60 1.91 2.58
N ALA A 41 -4.94 1.21 3.65
CA ALA A 41 -6.12 1.48 4.45
C ALA A 41 -5.84 1.33 5.94
N ALA A 42 -6.29 2.30 6.72
CA ALA A 42 -6.21 2.30 8.18
C ALA A 42 -7.21 3.30 8.77
N GLU A 43 -7.28 3.37 10.11
CA GLU A 43 -8.24 4.22 10.82
C GLU A 43 -7.89 5.71 10.77
N GLN A 44 -6.62 6.05 10.54
CA GLN A 44 -6.15 7.44 10.56
C GLN A 44 -6.83 8.27 9.45
N ASP A 45 -7.17 9.50 9.79
CA ASP A 45 -7.75 10.45 8.84
C ASP A 45 -6.64 11.13 8.01
N TRP A 46 -6.10 10.37 7.05
CA TRP A 46 -5.07 10.82 6.12
C TRP A 46 -5.62 10.93 4.70
N ASP A 47 -5.00 11.79 3.91
CA ASP A 47 -5.18 11.82 2.46
C ASP A 47 -4.06 11.06 1.73
N ASP A 48 -4.17 11.00 0.40
CA ASP A 48 -3.17 10.32 -0.44
C ASP A 48 -1.77 10.95 -0.28
N ALA A 49 -1.69 12.27 -0.08
CA ALA A 49 -0.42 13.00 0.06
C ALA A 49 0.29 12.61 1.37
N ARG A 50 -0.44 12.62 2.49
CA ARG A 50 0.10 12.24 3.79
C ARG A 50 0.52 10.78 3.84
N PHE A 51 -0.23 9.90 3.17
CA PHE A 51 0.17 8.50 3.06
C PHE A 51 1.40 8.32 2.16
N ALA A 52 1.52 9.06 1.06
CA ALA A 52 2.71 9.02 0.21
C ALA A 52 3.97 9.46 0.97
N GLU A 53 3.88 10.51 1.80
CA GLU A 53 4.96 10.92 2.73
C GLU A 53 5.33 9.77 3.67
N HIS A 54 4.34 9.14 4.31
CA HIS A 54 4.56 7.99 5.19
C HIS A 54 5.28 6.84 4.46
N VAL A 55 4.84 6.48 3.25
CA VAL A 55 5.47 5.43 2.46
C VAL A 55 6.91 5.81 2.13
N ALA A 56 7.17 7.05 1.72
CA ALA A 56 8.52 7.54 1.42
C ALA A 56 9.44 7.44 2.64
N ASP A 57 8.97 7.85 3.82
CA ASP A 57 9.72 7.77 5.07
C ASP A 57 10.05 6.32 5.44
N ARG A 58 9.06 5.42 5.38
CA ARG A 58 9.25 3.99 5.67
C ARG A 58 10.23 3.33 4.72
N LEU A 59 10.12 3.61 3.42
CA LEU A 59 11.06 3.10 2.42
C LEU A 59 12.47 3.70 2.61
N GLY A 60 12.58 4.95 3.01
CA GLY A 60 13.87 5.57 3.35
C GLY A 60 14.55 4.90 4.54
N GLN A 61 13.77 4.47 5.54
CA GLN A 61 14.26 3.80 6.75
C GLN A 61 14.58 2.31 6.53
N HIS A 62 13.81 1.62 5.70
CA HIS A 62 13.80 0.16 5.66
C HIS A 62 14.08 -0.47 4.28
N ALA A 63 14.21 0.34 3.22
CA ALA A 63 14.49 -0.15 1.86
C ALA A 63 15.70 0.58 1.24
N GLY A 64 16.74 0.84 2.04
CA GLY A 64 17.92 1.61 1.64
C GLY A 64 18.62 1.09 0.38
N ASP A 65 18.67 -0.23 0.22
CA ASP A 65 19.31 -0.92 -0.90
C ASP A 65 18.48 -0.91 -2.21
N VAL A 66 17.19 -0.55 -2.13
CA VAL A 66 16.34 -0.44 -3.32
C VAL A 66 16.64 0.86 -4.08
N PRO A 67 16.81 0.85 -5.41
CA PRO A 67 17.10 2.05 -6.17
C PRO A 67 16.08 3.18 -5.91
N PRO A 68 16.53 4.45 -5.75
CA PRO A 68 15.63 5.57 -5.42
C PRO A 68 14.45 5.74 -6.37
N ALA A 69 14.68 5.54 -7.68
CA ALA A 69 13.63 5.63 -8.69
C ALA A 69 12.52 4.59 -8.48
N VAL A 70 12.87 3.37 -8.06
CA VAL A 70 11.89 2.31 -7.78
C VAL A 70 11.06 2.66 -6.54
N ARG A 71 11.71 3.14 -5.47
CA ARG A 71 10.98 3.62 -4.28
C ARG A 71 10.02 4.74 -4.64
N GLN A 72 10.44 5.68 -5.48
CA GLN A 72 9.61 6.80 -5.92
C GLN A 72 8.41 6.36 -6.77
N THR A 73 8.56 5.33 -7.61
CA THR A 73 7.43 4.71 -8.33
C THR A 73 6.39 4.17 -7.35
N LEU A 74 6.82 3.45 -6.31
CA LEU A 74 5.89 2.91 -5.31
C LEU A 74 5.19 4.01 -4.51
N VAL A 75 5.92 5.06 -4.11
CA VAL A 75 5.36 6.25 -3.46
C VAL A 75 4.31 6.93 -4.34
N ALA A 76 4.59 7.10 -5.63
CA ALA A 76 3.66 7.74 -6.58
C ALA A 76 2.40 6.89 -6.85
N ALA A 77 2.52 5.56 -6.77
CA ALA A 77 1.41 4.63 -6.96
C ALA A 77 0.53 4.46 -5.70
N ALA A 78 1.04 4.82 -4.52
CA ALA A 78 0.32 4.66 -3.26
C ALA A 78 -0.91 5.57 -3.18
N ARG A 79 -2.05 4.98 -2.82
CA ARG A 79 -3.30 5.67 -2.49
C ARG A 79 -3.75 5.26 -1.10
N TYR A 80 -4.56 6.08 -0.45
CA TYR A 80 -5.00 5.86 0.92
C TYR A 80 -6.50 5.99 1.07
N ARG A 81 -7.13 5.07 1.81
CA ARG A 81 -8.53 5.19 2.20
C ARG A 81 -8.67 4.93 3.68
N ARG A 82 -9.29 5.85 4.39
CA ARG A 82 -9.69 5.62 5.79
C ARG A 82 -10.69 4.46 5.84
N VAL A 83 -10.43 3.51 6.74
CA VAL A 83 -11.28 2.33 6.96
C VAL A 83 -11.55 2.19 8.45
N ASP A 84 -12.82 1.93 8.77
CA ASP A 84 -13.29 1.47 10.06
C ASP A 84 -13.85 0.05 9.88
N LEU A 85 -13.24 -0.94 10.53
CA LEU A 85 -13.63 -2.35 10.39
C LEU A 85 -14.98 -2.66 11.05
N GLY A 86 -15.45 -1.80 11.97
CA GLY A 86 -16.80 -1.84 12.52
C GLY A 86 -17.86 -1.35 11.53
N GLU A 87 -17.46 -0.67 10.46
CA GLU A 87 -18.33 -0.12 9.42
C GLU A 87 -18.00 -0.74 8.05
N PRO A 88 -18.64 -1.86 7.65
CA PRO A 88 -18.33 -2.57 6.41
C PRO A 88 -18.38 -1.71 5.13
N GLY A 89 -19.16 -0.62 5.14
CA GLY A 89 -19.23 0.33 4.03
C GLY A 89 -17.90 1.04 3.73
N THR A 90 -17.05 1.24 4.75
CA THR A 90 -15.73 1.86 4.56
C THR A 90 -14.77 0.90 3.83
N VAL A 91 -14.82 -0.39 4.16
CA VAL A 91 -14.06 -1.45 3.46
C VAL A 91 -14.49 -1.55 2.00
N ALA A 92 -15.80 -1.52 1.73
CA ALA A 92 -16.33 -1.52 0.37
C ALA A 92 -15.83 -0.30 -0.44
N THR A 93 -15.77 0.88 0.20
CA THR A 93 -15.23 2.10 -0.41
C THR A 93 -13.74 1.96 -0.75
N ALA A 94 -12.95 1.33 0.14
CA ALA A 94 -11.53 1.07 -0.13
C ALA A 94 -11.32 0.10 -1.30
N VAL A 95 -12.13 -0.96 -1.41
CA VAL A 95 -12.13 -1.89 -2.56
C VAL A 95 -12.58 -1.18 -3.84
N GLY A 96 -13.47 -0.20 -3.74
CA GLY A 96 -13.92 0.63 -4.87
C GLY A 96 -12.89 1.66 -5.36
N ALA A 97 -11.81 1.90 -4.61
CA ALA A 97 -10.79 2.89 -4.97
C ALA A 97 -9.88 2.46 -6.13
N PHE A 98 -9.83 1.16 -6.44
CA PHE A 98 -9.07 0.64 -7.57
C PHE A 98 -9.77 0.90 -8.89
N THR A 99 -8.98 1.22 -9.90
CA THR A 99 -9.46 1.35 -11.28
C THR A 99 -9.41 -0.01 -12.01
N GLY A 100 -10.29 -0.19 -12.99
CA GLY A 100 -10.36 -1.41 -13.80
C GLY A 100 -11.13 -2.56 -13.17
N ALA A 101 -11.15 -3.71 -13.86
CA ALA A 101 -11.83 -4.94 -13.45
C ALA A 101 -10.84 -5.99 -12.94
N GLY A 102 -11.31 -6.96 -12.16
CA GLY A 102 -10.52 -8.10 -11.69
C GLY A 102 -10.38 -8.20 -10.16
N PRO A 103 -9.72 -9.26 -9.69
CA PRO A 103 -9.61 -9.54 -8.26
C PRO A 103 -8.72 -8.53 -7.54
N VAL A 104 -9.07 -8.25 -6.29
CA VAL A 104 -8.25 -7.49 -5.34
C VAL A 104 -7.65 -8.48 -4.35
N ALA A 105 -6.33 -8.47 -4.18
CA ALA A 105 -5.71 -9.10 -3.03
C ALA A 105 -5.84 -8.16 -1.83
N ALA A 106 -6.35 -8.67 -0.72
CA ALA A 106 -6.35 -7.97 0.55
C ALA A 106 -5.28 -8.58 1.47
N TYR A 107 -4.38 -7.77 1.98
CA TYR A 107 -3.43 -8.15 3.02
C TYR A 107 -3.87 -7.54 4.35
N LEU A 108 -4.09 -8.39 5.36
CA LEU A 108 -4.51 -7.99 6.70
C LEU A 108 -3.29 -7.82 7.60
N ALA A 109 -2.69 -6.63 7.61
CA ALA A 109 -1.63 -6.27 8.55
C ALA A 109 -2.22 -5.70 9.85
N LEU A 110 -3.21 -6.41 10.40
CA LEU A 110 -4.01 -6.02 11.55
C LEU A 110 -3.79 -7.02 12.70
N PRO A 111 -4.00 -6.61 13.97
CA PRO A 111 -4.07 -7.54 15.09
C PRO A 111 -5.16 -8.61 14.88
N PRO A 112 -4.99 -9.82 15.44
CA PRO A 112 -5.98 -10.91 15.35
C PRO A 112 -7.23 -10.67 16.20
#